data_AF-A0A1F5DB77-F1
#
_entry.id   AF-A0A1F5DB77-F1
#
_cell.length_a   1.000
_cell.length_b   1.000
_cell.length_c   1.000
_cell.angle_alpha   90.00
_cell.angle_beta   90.00
_cell.angle_gamma   90.00
#
_symmetry.space_group_name_H-M   'P 1'
#
loop_
_entity.id
_entity.type
_entity.pdbx_description
1 polymer ?
#
loop_
_entity_poly.entity_id
_entity_poly.type
_entity_poly.pdbx_seq_one_letter_code
_entity_poly.pdbx_strand_id
1 'polypeptide(L)'
;MKSIEETLRKIILRTIIDGEIETALELLSKEYNVSTPKYRIGTVKGHRGAAGCYIERKKTIVFSNSEIMRNPIVVLHEFYHHMISSVTLKGGGTDKNAERFVRRFLSTKPC
;
A
#
# COMPACT_ATOMS: atom_id res chain seq x y z
N MET A 1 -10.59 -1.09 13.04
CA MET A 1 -9.90 -1.53 11.80
C MET A 1 -10.70 -2.71 11.29
N LYS A 2 -11.22 -2.68 10.05
CA LYS A 2 -11.99 -3.80 9.50
C LYS A 2 -11.12 -5.06 9.47
N SER A 3 -11.71 -6.21 9.79
CA SER A 3 -11.09 -7.51 9.56
C SER A 3 -11.27 -7.83 8.07
N ILE A 4 -10.16 -7.95 7.34
CA ILE A 4 -10.18 -8.44 5.96
C ILE A 4 -10.49 -9.94 6.01
N GLU A 5 -11.27 -10.42 5.04
CA GLU A 5 -11.50 -11.85 4.86
C GLU A 5 -10.20 -12.55 4.41
N GLU A 6 -9.89 -13.71 4.98
CA GLU A 6 -8.60 -14.39 4.82
C GLU A 6 -8.29 -14.80 3.37
N THR A 7 -9.31 -15.19 2.60
CA THR A 7 -9.18 -15.52 1.18
C THR A 7 -8.85 -14.28 0.37
N LEU A 8 -9.56 -13.17 0.59
CA LEU A 8 -9.27 -11.88 -0.04
C LEU A 8 -7.84 -11.40 0.29
N ARG A 9 -7.40 -11.54 1.54
CA ARG A 9 -6.02 -11.24 1.96
C ARG A 9 -4.99 -11.96 1.12
N LYS A 10 -5.17 -13.29 0.96
CA LYS A 10 -4.27 -14.14 0.17
C LYS A 10 -4.29 -13.78 -1.31
N ILE A 11 -5.47 -13.47 -1.85
CA ILE A 11 -5.61 -12.99 -3.23
C ILE A 11 -4.81 -11.71 -3.43
N ILE A 12 -5.00 -10.70 -2.58
CA ILE A 12 -4.27 -9.43 -2.68
C ILE A 12 -2.75 -9.66 -2.63
N LEU A 13 -2.25 -10.46 -1.68
CA LEU A 13 -0.83 -10.77 -1.57
C LEU A 13 -0.30 -11.46 -2.83
N ARG A 14 -1.05 -12.42 -3.36
CA ARG A 14 -0.68 -13.14 -4.58
C ARG A 14 -0.61 -12.21 -5.78
N THR A 15 -1.63 -11.39 -5.96
CA THR A 15 -1.72 -10.38 -7.03
C THR A 15 -0.54 -9.41 -6.99
N ILE A 16 -0.10 -8.97 -5.80
CA ILE A 16 1.10 -8.12 -5.67
C ILE A 16 2.36 -8.89 -6.10
N ILE A 17 2.54 -10.13 -5.63
CA ILE A 17 3.72 -10.95 -5.93
C ILE A 17 3.82 -11.24 -7.44
N ASP A 18 2.69 -11.50 -8.08
CA ASP A 18 2.61 -11.75 -9.53
C ASP A 18 2.87 -10.46 -10.35
N GLY A 19 2.82 -9.29 -9.72
CA GLY A 19 3.09 -7.99 -10.33
C GLY A 19 1.87 -7.30 -10.95
N GLU A 20 0.68 -7.83 -10.69
CA GLU A 20 -0.62 -7.29 -11.12
C GLU A 20 -1.04 -6.11 -10.21
N ILE A 21 -0.18 -5.10 -10.12
CA ILE A 21 -0.29 -4.03 -9.11
C ILE A 21 -1.60 -3.24 -9.23
N GLU A 22 -2.11 -3.04 -10.45
CA GLU A 22 -3.35 -2.31 -10.69
C GLU A 22 -4.53 -3.03 -10.03
N THR A 23 -4.68 -4.33 -10.29
CA THR A 23 -5.69 -5.17 -9.64
C THR A 23 -5.51 -5.22 -8.13
N ALA A 24 -4.27 -5.30 -7.62
CA ALA A 24 -4.03 -5.31 -6.18
C ALA A 24 -4.49 -4.00 -5.52
N LEU A 25 -4.19 -2.85 -6.13
CA LEU A 25 -4.60 -1.54 -5.63
C LEU A 25 -6.13 -1.36 -5.70
N GLU A 26 -6.78 -1.85 -6.75
CA GLU A 26 -8.25 -1.83 -6.86
C GLU A 26 -8.92 -2.67 -5.77
N LEU A 27 -8.43 -3.89 -5.53
CA LEU A 27 -8.94 -4.77 -4.47
C LEU A 27 -8.80 -4.12 -3.09
N LEU A 28 -7.61 -3.55 -2.81
CA LEU A 28 -7.35 -2.81 -1.57
C LEU A 28 -8.27 -1.59 -1.43
N SER A 29 -8.40 -0.79 -2.48
CA SER A 29 -9.23 0.41 -2.48
C SER A 29 -10.71 0.11 -2.29
N LYS A 30 -11.21 -0.97 -2.91
CA LYS A 30 -12.59 -1.45 -2.71
C LYS A 30 -12.83 -1.89 -1.27
N GLU A 31 -11.92 -2.66 -0.70
CA GLU A 31 -12.03 -3.19 0.66
C GLU A 31 -12.02 -2.08 1.73
N TYR A 32 -11.10 -1.12 1.57
CA TYR A 32 -10.96 0.01 2.49
C TYR A 32 -11.86 1.21 2.13
N ASN A 33 -12.65 1.11 1.07
CA ASN A 33 -13.56 2.16 0.58
C ASN A 33 -12.86 3.51 0.37
N VAL A 34 -11.71 3.48 -0.31
CA VAL A 34 -10.94 4.67 -0.72
C VAL A 34 -10.77 4.68 -2.24
N SER A 35 -10.39 5.83 -2.81
CA SER A 35 -10.06 5.90 -4.24
C SER A 35 -8.90 4.96 -4.59
N THR A 36 -8.80 4.49 -5.83
CA THR A 36 -7.61 3.76 -6.28
C THR A 36 -6.45 4.74 -6.51
N PRO A 37 -5.30 4.59 -5.83
CA PRO A 37 -4.14 5.41 -6.13
C PRO A 37 -3.54 5.04 -7.48
N LYS A 38 -2.96 6.02 -8.18
CA LYS A 38 -2.13 5.73 -9.35
C LYS A 38 -0.80 5.13 -8.91
N TYR A 39 -0.08 4.51 -9.82
CA TYR A 39 1.30 4.10 -9.56
C TYR A 39 2.25 4.51 -10.69
N ARG A 40 3.54 4.57 -10.38
CA ARG A 40 4.61 4.70 -11.39
C ARG A 40 5.91 4.08 -10.88
N ILE A 41 6.76 3.66 -11.81
CA ILE A 41 8.12 3.20 -11.52
C ILE A 41 9.12 4.33 -11.78
N GLY A 42 10.08 4.51 -10.88
CA GLY A 42 11.17 5.49 -10.99
C GLY A 42 11.48 6.18 -9.66
N THR A 43 12.33 7.19 -9.70
CA THR A 43 12.75 7.91 -8.48
C THR A 43 12.00 9.22 -8.32
N VAL A 44 11.61 9.55 -7.09
CA VAL A 44 11.11 10.90 -6.77
C VAL A 44 12.31 11.80 -6.49
N LYS A 45 12.31 12.99 -7.10
CA LYS A 45 13.33 14.02 -6.83
C LYS A 45 13.35 14.34 -5.33
N GLY A 46 14.49 14.13 -4.67
CA GLY A 46 14.66 14.35 -3.22
C GLY A 46 14.49 13.09 -2.35
N HIS A 47 13.98 11.97 -2.88
CA HIS A 47 13.83 10.69 -2.16
C HIS A 47 14.75 9.62 -2.75
N ARG A 48 16.04 9.96 -2.92
CA ARG A 48 17.04 9.00 -3.40
C ARG A 48 17.27 7.96 -2.30
N GLY A 49 16.96 6.70 -2.58
CA GLY A 49 17.17 5.57 -1.66
C GLY A 49 15.90 4.98 -1.03
N ALA A 50 14.72 5.59 -1.21
CA ALA A 50 13.46 5.01 -0.77
C ALA A 50 13.01 3.88 -1.73
N ALA A 51 12.53 2.76 -1.18
CA ALA A 51 11.97 1.66 -1.96
C ALA A 51 10.62 2.06 -2.61
N GLY A 52 9.76 2.71 -1.83
CA GLY A 52 8.48 3.26 -2.26
C GLY A 52 8.28 4.67 -1.70
N CYS A 53 7.38 5.44 -2.30
CA CYS A 53 6.93 6.72 -1.75
C CYS A 53 5.55 7.09 -2.28
N TYR A 54 4.60 7.30 -1.38
CA TYR A 54 3.29 7.87 -1.68
C TYR A 54 3.36 9.40 -1.80
N ILE A 55 2.90 9.93 -2.93
CA ILE A 55 2.77 11.36 -3.20
C ILE A 55 1.31 11.78 -3.03
N GLU A 56 0.96 12.32 -1.87
CA GLU A 56 -0.40 12.76 -1.51
C GLU A 56 -1.03 13.67 -2.56
N ARG A 57 -0.32 14.75 -2.97
CA ARG A 57 -0.84 15.71 -3.96
C ARG A 57 -1.24 15.09 -5.30
N LYS A 58 -0.61 13.96 -5.65
CA LYS A 58 -0.86 13.25 -6.91
C LYS A 58 -1.67 11.96 -6.71
N LYS A 59 -1.99 11.59 -5.46
CA LYS A 59 -2.55 10.28 -5.09
C LYS A 59 -1.84 9.14 -5.82
N THR A 60 -0.51 9.20 -5.85
CA THR A 60 0.33 8.30 -6.66
C THR A 60 1.37 7.61 -5.78
N ILE A 61 1.47 6.29 -5.88
CA ILE A 61 2.55 5.51 -5.29
C ILE A 61 3.70 5.43 -6.29
N VAL A 62 4.91 5.75 -5.84
CA VAL A 62 6.12 5.68 -6.67
C VAL A 62 6.99 4.55 -6.15
N PHE A 63 7.29 3.58 -7.00
CA PHE A 63 8.21 2.48 -6.69
C PHE A 63 9.56 2.73 -7.33
N SER A 64 10.65 2.43 -6.64
CA SER A 64 12.00 2.68 -7.16
C SER A 64 12.33 1.82 -8.39
N ASN A 65 11.79 0.59 -8.47
CA ASN A 65 11.92 -0.32 -9.59
C ASN A 65 10.73 -1.31 -9.64
N SER A 66 10.71 -2.17 -10.66
CA SER A 66 9.66 -3.19 -10.86
C SER A 66 9.66 -4.30 -9.81
N GLU A 67 10.81 -4.63 -9.22
CA GLU A 67 10.89 -5.65 -8.17
C GLU A 67 10.24 -5.17 -6.88
N ILE A 68 10.45 -3.90 -6.51
CA ILE A 68 9.82 -3.30 -5.34
C ILE A 68 8.30 -3.17 -5.52
N MET A 69 7.82 -2.92 -6.73
CA MET A 69 6.38 -2.96 -7.03
C MET A 69 5.75 -4.32 -6.74
N ARG A 70 6.54 -5.41 -6.77
CA ARG A 70 6.09 -6.77 -6.43
C ARG A 70 6.28 -7.13 -4.96
N ASN A 71 6.79 -6.20 -4.15
CA ASN A 71 7.02 -6.45 -2.73
C ASN A 71 5.76 -6.07 -1.91
N PRO A 72 5.04 -7.05 -1.32
CA PRO A 72 3.81 -6.77 -0.58
C PRO A 72 4.03 -5.84 0.61
N ILE A 73 5.20 -5.91 1.26
CA ILE A 73 5.51 -5.04 2.42
C ILE A 73 5.51 -3.58 1.98
N VAL A 74 6.19 -3.26 0.87
CA VAL A 74 6.31 -1.89 0.37
C VAL A 74 4.97 -1.40 -0.18
N VAL A 75 4.29 -2.22 -0.98
CA VAL A 75 2.98 -1.87 -1.55
C VAL A 75 1.96 -1.55 -0.44
N LEU A 76 1.85 -2.42 0.57
CA LEU A 76 0.93 -2.22 1.69
C LEU A 76 1.32 -1.01 2.55
N HIS A 77 2.61 -0.75 2.72
CA HIS A 77 3.10 0.43 3.44
C HIS A 77 2.70 1.73 2.74
N GLU A 78 2.96 1.84 1.44
CA GLU A 78 2.59 3.05 0.68
C GLU A 78 1.08 3.19 0.50
N PHE A 79 0.36 2.07 0.36
CA PHE A 79 -1.10 2.08 0.32
C PHE A 79 -1.71 2.55 1.64
N TYR A 80 -1.10 2.21 2.79
CA TYR A 80 -1.56 2.73 4.08
C TYR A 80 -1.51 4.26 4.12
N HIS A 81 -0.42 4.87 3.64
CA HIS A 81 -0.31 6.33 3.55
C HIS A 81 -1.38 6.94 2.66
N HIS A 82 -1.70 6.28 1.54
CA HIS A 82 -2.82 6.67 0.68
C HIS A 82 -4.18 6.62 1.42
N MET A 83 -4.45 5.51 2.10
CA MET A 83 -5.70 5.30 2.83
C MET A 83 -5.88 6.37 3.91
N ILE A 84 -4.86 6.64 4.73
CA ILE A 84 -4.96 7.60 5.83
C ILE A 84 -5.10 9.04 5.32
N SER A 85 -4.34 9.41 4.29
CA SER A 85 -4.47 10.71 3.61
C SER A 85 -5.88 10.91 3.01
N SER A 86 -6.54 9.83 2.61
CA SER A 86 -7.90 9.87 2.05
C SER A 86 -9.01 9.99 3.11
N VAL A 87 -8.71 9.63 4.37
CA VAL A 87 -9.72 9.56 5.46
C VAL A 87 -9.56 10.68 6.49
N THR A 88 -8.36 11.24 6.66
CA THR A 88 -8.07 12.23 7.72
C THR A 88 -7.27 13.42 7.20
N LEU A 89 -7.65 14.62 7.64
CA LEU A 89 -6.87 15.85 7.42
C LEU A 89 -5.70 15.91 8.41
N LYS A 90 -4.50 15.57 7.93
CA LYS A 90 -3.17 15.71 8.56
C LYS A 90 -2.90 14.85 9.83
N GLY A 91 -1.83 14.05 9.77
CA GLY A 91 -1.10 13.56 10.96
C GLY A 91 -1.23 12.07 11.32
N GLY A 92 -2.12 11.30 10.67
CA GLY A 92 -2.34 9.88 11.03
C GLY A 92 -1.35 8.88 10.41
N GLY A 93 -0.75 9.24 9.27
CA GLY A 93 0.07 8.35 8.43
C GLY A 93 1.53 8.28 8.88
N THR A 94 1.79 7.90 10.13
CA THR A 94 3.19 7.71 10.58
C THR A 94 3.75 6.38 10.08
N ASP A 95 5.06 6.32 9.82
CA ASP A 95 5.73 5.10 9.38
C ASP A 95 5.53 3.93 10.35
N LYS A 96 5.49 4.20 11.65
CA LYS A 96 5.21 3.18 12.68
C LYS A 96 3.82 2.57 12.52
N ASN A 97 2.81 3.38 12.19
CA ASN A 97 1.46 2.87 11.96
C ASN A 97 1.38 2.08 10.65
N ALA A 98 2.09 2.53 9.61
CA ALA A 98 2.20 1.81 8.35
C ALA A 98 2.85 0.44 8.54
N GLU A 99 3.97 0.37 9.28
CA GLU A 99 4.61 -0.90 9.63
C GLU A 99 3.68 -1.82 10.42
N ARG A 100 2.94 -1.27 11.40
CA ARG A 100 1.95 -2.03 12.17
C ARG A 100 0.82 -2.56 11.30
N PHE A 101 0.36 -1.77 10.33
CA PHE A 101 -0.63 -2.18 9.35
C PHE A 101 -0.12 -3.38 8.54
N VAL A 102 1.10 -3.29 8.00
CA VAL A 102 1.71 -4.39 7.23
C VAL A 102 1.83 -5.65 8.08
N ARG A 103 2.37 -5.55 9.31
CA ARG A 103 2.51 -6.70 10.21
C ARG A 103 1.16 -7.39 10.48
N ARG A 104 0.10 -6.61 10.67
CA ARG A 104 -1.26 -7.14 10.86
C ARG A 104 -1.81 -7.78 9.59
N PHE A 105 -1.57 -7.18 8.43
CA PHE A 105 -2.01 -7.71 7.14
C PHE A 105 -1.30 -9.04 6.81
N LEU A 106 -0.04 -9.20 7.20
CA LEU A 106 0.73 -10.42 6.96
C LEU A 106 0.50 -11.50 8.03
N SER A 107 0.21 -11.12 9.28
CA SER A 107 -0.06 -12.05 10.36
C SER A 107 -1.24 -12.98 10.04
N THR A 108 -1.04 -14.28 10.23
CA THR A 108 -2.06 -15.33 10.05
C THR A 108 -2.86 -15.62 11.31
N LYS A 109 -2.53 -14.96 12.44
CA LYS A 109 -3.26 -15.15 13.69
C LYS A 109 -4.35 -14.09 13.84
N PRO A 110 -5.64 -14.48 13.98
CA PRO A 110 -6.62 -13.57 14.57
C PRO A 110 -6.15 -13.25 15.99
N CYS A 111 -6.30 -11.99 16.37
CA CYS A 111 -6.02 -11.54 17.73
C CYS A 111 -6.99 -12.21 18.72
#